data_AF-A0A4Q3GVM5-F1
#
_entry.id   AF-A0A4Q3GVM5-F1
#
_cell.length_a   1.000
_cell.length_b   1.000
_cell.length_c   1.000
_cell.angle_alpha   90.00
_cell.angle_beta   90.00
_cell.angle_gamma   90.00
#
_symmetry.space_group_name_H-M   'P 1'
#
loop_
_entity.id
_entity.type
_entity.pdbx_description
1 polymer ?
#
loop_
_entity_poly.entity_id
_entity_poly.type
_entity_poly.pdbx_seq_one_letter_code
_entity_poly.pdbx_strand_id
1 'polypeptide(L)'
;MTDTRPWWERGVVYQIYPRSFQDSDGDGIGDLAGIERRLDHVASLGVDAIWLSPIFPSPMKDFGYDVAEYCGIEPVFGDLAAFDRLCAAVHARGLKLILDFVPNHSSDQHNWFRDSRSSRDDPKRDWYIWRDAKPNGDPPNNWISDFGGSAWEWDMITGQYYLHAFLKEQPDLNWRNSDLRAA
;
A
#
# COMPACT_ATOMS: atom_id res chain seq x y z
N MET A 1 -32.61 24.42 1.56
CA MET A 1 -31.94 23.88 2.77
C MET A 1 -30.54 23.52 2.35
N THR A 2 -29.52 24.13 2.95
CA THR A 2 -28.12 23.71 2.74
C THR A 2 -27.97 22.32 3.33
N ASP A 3 -27.57 21.36 2.51
CA ASP A 3 -27.29 20.00 2.96
C ASP A 3 -26.09 20.04 3.91
N THR A 4 -26.32 19.75 5.19
CA THR A 4 -25.29 19.82 6.24
C THR A 4 -24.51 18.52 6.40
N ARG A 5 -24.79 17.50 5.58
CA ARG A 5 -24.11 16.21 5.67
C ARG A 5 -22.65 16.30 5.21
N PRO A 6 -21.75 15.48 5.78
CA PRO A 6 -20.41 15.32 5.24
C PRO A 6 -20.44 14.92 3.76
N TRP A 7 -19.51 15.46 2.97
CA TRP A 7 -19.45 15.22 1.52
C TRP A 7 -19.37 13.72 1.16
N TRP A 8 -18.68 12.93 1.97
CA TRP A 8 -18.40 11.52 1.69
C TRP A 8 -19.64 10.60 1.83
N GLU A 9 -20.72 11.06 2.45
CA GLU A 9 -21.96 10.25 2.57
C GLU A 9 -22.67 10.08 1.22
N ARG A 10 -22.41 10.98 0.25
CA ARG A 10 -23.07 11.00 -1.06
C ARG A 10 -22.15 11.28 -2.24
N GLY A 11 -20.89 11.63 -1.96
CA GLY A 11 -19.93 11.99 -2.98
C GLY A 11 -19.62 10.84 -3.94
N VAL A 12 -19.44 11.16 -5.20
CA VAL A 12 -18.97 10.24 -6.23
C VAL A 12 -17.45 10.28 -6.28
N VAL A 13 -16.82 9.10 -6.17
CA VAL A 13 -15.36 8.94 -6.18
C VAL A 13 -14.91 8.42 -7.53
N TYR A 14 -13.93 9.08 -8.13
CA TYR A 14 -13.22 8.61 -9.32
C TYR A 14 -11.90 7.97 -8.91
N GLN A 15 -11.80 6.64 -9.06
CA GLN A 15 -10.56 5.94 -8.79
C GLN A 15 -9.58 6.15 -9.95
N ILE A 16 -8.35 6.53 -9.63
CA ILE A 16 -7.23 6.60 -10.57
C ILE A 16 -6.22 5.52 -10.20
N TYR A 17 -5.85 4.72 -11.20
CA TYR A 17 -4.70 3.82 -11.13
C TYR A 17 -3.49 4.53 -11.76
N PRO A 18 -2.55 5.08 -10.97
CA PRO A 18 -1.54 6.04 -11.43
C PRO A 18 -0.74 5.54 -12.63
N ARG A 19 -0.24 4.30 -12.55
CA ARG A 19 0.59 3.64 -13.57
C ARG A 19 -0.01 3.65 -14.98
N SER A 20 -1.33 3.75 -15.11
CA SER A 20 -2.03 3.60 -16.40
C SER A 20 -2.92 4.80 -16.74
N PHE A 21 -2.81 5.91 -16.02
CA PHE A 21 -3.65 7.07 -16.25
C PHE A 21 -3.06 8.02 -17.29
N GLN A 22 -1.87 8.58 -17.03
CA GLN A 22 -1.19 9.48 -17.95
C GLN A 22 0.29 9.56 -17.61
N ASP A 23 1.15 9.16 -18.54
CA ASP A 23 2.60 9.39 -18.52
C ASP A 23 2.88 10.86 -18.92
N SER A 24 3.78 11.53 -18.20
CA SER A 24 4.14 12.93 -18.42
C SER A 24 5.60 13.17 -18.82
N ASP A 25 6.48 12.16 -18.72
CA ASP A 25 7.92 12.25 -18.94
C ASP A 25 8.48 11.27 -20.00
N GLY A 26 7.66 10.33 -20.47
CA GLY A 26 7.94 9.42 -21.57
C GLY A 26 8.54 8.07 -21.18
N ASP A 27 8.54 7.70 -19.89
CA ASP A 27 9.04 6.40 -19.42
C ASP A 27 8.05 5.24 -19.66
N GLY A 28 6.81 5.54 -20.08
CA GLY A 28 5.75 4.58 -20.35
C GLY A 28 4.87 4.23 -19.15
N ILE A 29 5.07 4.87 -18.00
CA ILE A 29 4.32 4.68 -16.76
C ILE A 29 3.63 6.01 -16.39
N GLY A 30 2.37 5.93 -15.99
CA GLY A 30 1.66 7.14 -15.54
C GLY A 30 2.15 7.64 -14.18
N ASP A 31 2.21 8.96 -14.04
CA ASP A 31 2.84 9.65 -12.90
C ASP A 31 1.95 10.79 -12.32
N LEU A 32 2.36 11.38 -11.19
CA LEU A 32 1.56 12.40 -10.50
C LEU A 32 1.37 13.68 -11.33
N ALA A 33 2.35 14.08 -12.13
CA ALA A 33 2.25 15.25 -13.01
C ALA A 33 1.30 14.98 -14.19
N GLY A 34 1.25 13.74 -14.67
CA GLY A 34 0.27 13.28 -15.65
C GLY A 34 -1.16 13.33 -15.12
N ILE A 35 -1.37 12.94 -13.85
CA ILE A 35 -2.66 13.11 -13.17
C ILE A 35 -3.03 14.59 -13.09
N GLU A 36 -2.09 15.45 -12.67
CA GLU A 36 -2.29 16.90 -12.58
C GLU A 36 -2.79 17.51 -13.92
N ARG A 37 -2.16 17.11 -15.05
CA ARG A 37 -2.55 17.55 -16.40
C ARG A 37 -3.98 17.17 -16.82
N ARG A 38 -4.59 16.19 -16.15
CA ARG A 38 -5.93 15.67 -16.48
C ARG A 38 -7.00 16.08 -15.47
N LEU A 39 -6.67 16.86 -14.44
CA LEU A 39 -7.64 17.24 -13.40
C LEU A 39 -8.84 18.03 -13.94
N ASP A 40 -8.68 18.86 -14.97
CA ASP A 40 -9.81 19.56 -15.59
C ASP A 40 -10.81 18.59 -16.23
N HIS A 41 -10.30 17.51 -16.85
CA HIS A 41 -11.15 16.45 -17.37
C HIS A 41 -11.87 15.73 -16.23
N VAL A 42 -11.16 15.32 -15.18
CA VAL A 42 -11.77 14.64 -14.02
C VAL A 42 -12.84 15.51 -13.38
N ALA A 43 -12.57 16.79 -13.17
CA ALA A 43 -13.55 17.74 -12.63
C ALA A 43 -14.79 17.87 -13.54
N SER A 44 -14.60 17.88 -14.87
CA SER A 44 -15.73 17.95 -15.83
C SER A 44 -16.67 16.74 -15.78
N LEU A 45 -16.23 15.60 -15.24
CA LEU A 45 -17.09 14.43 -15.03
C LEU A 45 -18.11 14.64 -13.91
N GLY A 46 -17.97 15.71 -13.11
CA GLY A 46 -18.88 16.04 -12.02
C GLY A 46 -18.71 15.15 -10.78
N VAL A 47 -17.52 14.59 -10.58
CA VAL A 47 -17.17 13.80 -9.39
C VAL A 47 -16.77 14.70 -8.22
N ASP A 48 -16.86 14.17 -7.00
CA ASP A 48 -16.57 14.91 -5.78
C ASP A 48 -15.15 14.64 -5.25
N ALA A 49 -14.59 13.47 -5.57
CA ALA A 49 -13.29 13.05 -5.07
C ALA A 49 -12.52 12.18 -6.07
N ILE A 50 -11.20 12.18 -5.90
CA ILE A 50 -10.28 11.24 -6.53
C ILE A 50 -9.81 10.26 -5.45
N TRP A 51 -9.79 8.97 -5.76
CA TRP A 51 -9.07 7.96 -4.99
C TRP A 51 -7.87 7.47 -5.80
N LEU A 52 -6.67 7.71 -5.29
CA LEU A 52 -5.45 7.18 -5.89
C LEU A 52 -5.19 5.77 -5.36
N SER A 53 -5.01 4.81 -6.26
CA SER A 53 -4.32 3.55 -5.93
C SER A 53 -2.89 3.85 -5.45
N PRO A 54 -2.17 2.90 -4.83
CA PRO A 54 -0.90 3.19 -4.14
C PRO A 54 0.15 3.95 -4.97
N ILE A 55 0.77 4.95 -4.33
CA ILE A 55 1.85 5.78 -4.90
C ILE A 55 3.12 5.78 -4.02
N PHE A 56 3.15 4.94 -3.00
CA PHE A 56 4.24 4.86 -2.02
C PHE A 56 5.41 4.05 -2.56
N PRO A 57 6.64 4.25 -2.04
CA PRO A 57 7.80 3.44 -2.37
C PRO A 57 7.50 1.95 -2.27
N SER A 58 7.78 1.23 -3.33
CA SER A 58 7.39 -0.18 -3.48
C SER A 58 8.32 -0.89 -4.47
N PRO A 59 8.70 -2.16 -4.22
CA PRO A 59 9.37 -3.00 -5.20
C PRO A 59 8.49 -3.35 -6.43
N MET A 60 7.21 -2.95 -6.43
CA MET A 60 6.24 -3.14 -7.50
C MET A 60 5.96 -4.61 -7.82
N LYS A 61 6.08 -5.52 -6.84
CA LYS A 61 5.72 -6.93 -7.02
C LYS A 61 4.21 -7.12 -7.16
N ASP A 62 3.46 -6.30 -6.44
CA ASP A 62 2.01 -6.15 -6.58
C ASP A 62 1.66 -4.70 -6.95
N PHE A 63 2.50 -4.11 -7.82
CA PHE A 63 2.31 -2.79 -8.42
C PHE A 63 1.91 -1.67 -7.43
N GLY A 64 2.53 -1.66 -6.25
CA GLY A 64 2.36 -0.61 -5.24
C GLY A 64 1.65 -1.07 -3.97
N TYR A 65 0.96 -2.21 -4.00
CA TYR A 65 0.35 -2.79 -2.79
C TYR A 65 1.37 -3.48 -1.88
N ASP A 66 2.59 -3.75 -2.36
CA ASP A 66 3.75 -4.12 -1.56
C ASP A 66 4.54 -2.88 -1.10
N VAL A 67 4.05 -2.17 -0.09
CA VAL A 67 4.62 -0.90 0.39
C VAL A 67 5.92 -1.11 1.19
N ALA A 68 7.02 -0.48 0.78
CA ALA A 68 8.33 -0.53 1.46
C ALA A 68 8.63 0.70 2.34
N GLU A 69 7.91 1.82 2.14
CA GLU A 69 7.94 2.99 3.01
C GLU A 69 6.60 3.73 2.93
N TYR A 70 5.90 3.91 4.06
CA TYR A 70 4.55 4.51 4.07
C TYR A 70 4.51 6.05 3.94
N CYS A 71 5.64 6.74 4.09
CA CYS A 71 5.70 8.21 4.14
C CYS A 71 6.37 8.88 2.93
N GLY A 72 6.81 8.08 1.95
CA GLY A 72 7.42 8.56 0.73
C GLY A 72 6.48 8.53 -0.47
N ILE A 73 6.99 8.95 -1.63
CA ILE A 73 6.39 8.72 -2.94
C ILE A 73 7.39 7.87 -3.74
N GLU A 74 6.90 6.84 -4.44
CA GLU A 74 7.75 6.05 -5.32
C GLU A 74 8.32 6.96 -6.42
N PRO A 75 9.65 6.96 -6.63
CA PRO A 75 10.31 7.78 -7.66
C PRO A 75 9.69 7.72 -9.06
N VAL A 76 9.15 6.58 -9.49
CA VAL A 76 8.47 6.44 -10.81
C VAL A 76 7.21 7.30 -10.92
N PHE A 77 6.59 7.70 -9.81
CA PHE A 77 5.43 8.59 -9.81
C PHE A 77 5.78 10.05 -9.54
N GLY A 78 6.99 10.32 -9.01
CA GLY A 78 7.47 11.65 -8.66
C GLY A 78 8.05 11.70 -7.24
N ASP A 79 7.79 12.80 -6.53
CA ASP A 79 8.26 13.05 -5.17
C ASP A 79 7.16 13.68 -4.29
N LEU A 80 7.46 13.91 -3.01
CA LEU A 80 6.53 14.58 -2.08
C LEU A 80 6.14 15.98 -2.55
N ALA A 81 7.03 16.71 -3.21
CA ALA A 81 6.72 18.04 -3.75
C ALA A 81 5.73 17.95 -4.92
N ALA A 82 5.82 16.91 -5.77
CA ALA A 82 4.86 16.62 -6.82
C ALA A 82 3.50 16.23 -6.22
N PHE A 83 3.50 15.45 -5.14
CA PHE A 83 2.28 15.14 -4.41
C PHE A 83 1.61 16.40 -3.82
N ASP A 84 2.38 17.29 -3.19
CA ASP A 84 1.86 18.56 -2.66
C ASP A 84 1.24 19.44 -3.76
N ARG A 85 1.89 19.52 -4.94
CA ARG A 85 1.35 20.22 -6.11
C ARG A 85 0.05 19.59 -6.59
N LEU A 86 0.00 18.27 -6.72
CA LEU A 86 -1.21 17.54 -7.10
C LEU A 86 -2.34 17.80 -6.09
N CYS A 87 -2.06 17.67 -4.80
CA CYS A 87 -3.03 17.88 -3.74
C CYS A 87 -3.62 19.31 -3.78
N ALA A 88 -2.76 20.33 -3.94
CA ALA A 88 -3.20 21.71 -4.11
C ALA A 88 -4.05 21.89 -5.37
N ALA A 89 -3.65 21.29 -6.49
CA ALA A 89 -4.37 21.38 -7.77
C ALA A 89 -5.73 20.67 -7.74
N VAL A 90 -5.84 19.55 -7.03
CA VAL A 90 -7.11 18.83 -6.77
C VAL A 90 -8.05 19.72 -5.97
N HIS A 91 -7.58 20.26 -4.85
CA HIS A 91 -8.38 21.13 -3.98
C HIS A 91 -8.81 22.44 -4.67
N ALA A 92 -7.96 23.01 -5.53
CA ALA A 92 -8.30 24.21 -6.30
C ALA A 92 -9.51 24.00 -7.24
N ARG A 93 -9.82 22.75 -7.58
CA ARG A 93 -10.98 22.36 -8.40
C ARG A 93 -12.18 21.93 -7.57
N GLY A 94 -12.13 22.09 -6.25
CA GLY A 94 -13.19 21.67 -5.33
C GLY A 94 -13.27 20.15 -5.10
N LEU A 95 -12.37 19.38 -5.71
CA LEU A 95 -12.29 17.93 -5.54
C LEU A 95 -11.62 17.57 -4.21
N LYS A 96 -11.94 16.39 -3.68
CA LYS A 96 -11.22 15.77 -2.55
C LYS A 96 -10.20 14.77 -3.06
N LEU A 97 -9.15 14.53 -2.27
CA LEU A 97 -8.13 13.53 -2.55
C LEU A 97 -8.13 12.46 -1.46
N ILE A 98 -8.33 11.21 -1.86
CA ILE A 98 -8.22 10.01 -1.03
C ILE A 98 -7.00 9.24 -1.52
N LEU A 99 -6.19 8.75 -0.58
CA LEU A 99 -5.10 7.83 -0.86
C LEU A 99 -5.49 6.42 -0.45
N ASP A 100 -5.05 5.45 -1.23
CA ASP A 100 -4.98 4.08 -0.74
C ASP A 100 -4.13 3.99 0.53
N PHE A 101 -4.49 3.08 1.42
CA PHE A 101 -3.71 2.77 2.60
C PHE A 101 -3.71 1.26 2.76
N VAL A 102 -2.52 0.66 2.81
CA VAL A 102 -2.33 -0.79 2.84
C VAL A 102 -1.82 -1.21 4.23
N PRO A 103 -2.70 -1.30 5.25
CA PRO A 103 -2.30 -1.62 6.62
C PRO A 103 -2.16 -3.13 6.88
N ASN A 104 -2.70 -4.00 6.02
CA ASN A 104 -2.72 -5.43 6.35
C ASN A 104 -1.32 -6.06 6.32
N HIS A 105 -0.49 -5.64 5.37
CA HIS A 105 0.84 -6.17 5.10
C HIS A 105 1.76 -5.03 4.64
N SER A 106 3.06 -5.26 4.70
CA SER A 106 4.07 -4.42 4.04
C SER A 106 4.82 -5.23 2.99
N SER A 107 5.68 -4.60 2.20
CA SER A 107 6.72 -5.31 1.44
C SER A 107 7.68 -6.05 2.36
N ASP A 108 8.24 -7.16 1.89
CA ASP A 108 9.38 -7.84 2.51
C ASP A 108 10.68 -6.99 2.52
N GLN A 109 10.74 -5.93 1.71
CA GLN A 109 11.80 -4.94 1.72
C GLN A 109 11.59 -3.83 2.76
N HIS A 110 10.40 -3.75 3.38
CA HIS A 110 10.12 -2.77 4.43
C HIS A 110 11.07 -2.98 5.62
N ASN A 111 11.62 -1.89 6.18
CA ASN A 111 12.57 -1.98 7.28
C ASN A 111 12.03 -2.76 8.48
N TRP A 112 10.73 -2.64 8.75
CA TRP A 112 10.06 -3.43 9.79
C TRP A 112 10.21 -4.94 9.58
N PHE A 113 9.98 -5.45 8.36
CA PHE A 113 10.13 -6.88 8.09
C PHE A 113 11.58 -7.33 8.11
N ARG A 114 12.48 -6.49 7.57
CA ARG A 114 13.92 -6.76 7.58
C ARG A 114 14.46 -6.88 9.01
N ASP A 115 14.05 -5.99 9.91
CA ASP A 115 14.36 -6.06 11.34
C ASP A 115 13.72 -7.31 11.97
N SER A 116 12.42 -7.52 11.74
CA SER A 116 11.67 -8.66 12.29
C SER A 116 12.21 -10.03 11.87
N ARG A 117 12.76 -10.16 10.65
CA ARG A 117 13.36 -11.41 10.14
C ARG A 117 14.82 -11.58 10.54
N SER A 118 15.46 -10.55 11.08
CA SER A 118 16.90 -10.59 11.40
C SER A 118 17.22 -11.55 12.53
N SER A 119 16.31 -11.69 13.50
CA SER A 119 16.42 -12.60 14.65
C SER A 119 15.04 -12.85 15.28
N ARG A 120 14.90 -13.96 16.01
CA ARG A 120 13.71 -14.21 16.86
C ARG A 120 13.65 -13.28 18.08
N ASP A 121 14.74 -12.61 18.43
CA ASP A 121 14.83 -11.71 19.59
C ASP A 121 14.74 -10.22 19.22
N ASP A 122 14.55 -9.89 17.92
CA ASP A 122 14.45 -8.50 17.48
C ASP A 122 13.22 -7.80 18.09
N PRO A 123 13.29 -6.53 18.50
CA PRO A 123 12.13 -5.82 19.06
C PRO A 123 10.90 -5.76 18.14
N LYS A 124 11.10 -5.83 16.81
CA LYS A 124 10.02 -5.89 15.83
C LYS A 124 9.61 -7.31 15.48
N ARG A 125 10.13 -8.35 16.14
CA ARG A 125 9.81 -9.75 15.83
C ARG A 125 8.30 -9.99 15.79
N ASP A 126 7.58 -9.49 16.78
CA ASP A 126 6.13 -9.68 16.90
C ASP A 126 5.31 -8.65 16.10
N TRP A 127 5.94 -7.84 15.25
CA TRP A 127 5.23 -6.95 14.32
C TRP A 127 4.69 -7.71 13.10
N TYR A 128 5.19 -8.93 12.85
CA TYR A 128 4.66 -9.83 11.81
C TYR A 128 4.22 -11.15 12.42
N ILE A 129 3.43 -11.90 11.68
CA ILE A 129 2.85 -13.15 12.18
C ILE A 129 3.79 -14.32 11.86
N TRP A 130 4.58 -14.72 12.86
CA TRP A 130 5.52 -15.84 12.78
C TRP A 130 4.99 -17.10 13.47
N ARG A 131 5.19 -18.29 12.89
CA ARG A 131 4.81 -19.57 13.50
C ARG A 131 5.85 -20.65 13.24
N ASP A 132 6.07 -21.52 14.22
CA ASP A 132 6.88 -22.72 14.01
C ASP A 132 6.20 -23.66 13.01
N ALA A 133 7.01 -24.44 12.31
CA ALA A 133 6.50 -25.56 11.52
C ALA A 133 5.83 -26.61 12.44
N LYS A 134 4.94 -27.41 11.86
CA LYS A 134 4.52 -28.66 12.49
C LYS A 134 5.71 -29.62 12.66
N PRO A 135 5.62 -30.65 13.52
CA PRO A 135 6.72 -31.61 13.72
C PRO A 135 7.23 -32.30 12.45
N ASN A 136 6.41 -32.39 11.41
CA ASN A 136 6.77 -32.97 10.11
C ASN A 136 7.35 -31.95 9.12
N GLY A 137 7.53 -30.68 9.53
CA GLY A 137 8.02 -29.59 8.68
C GLY A 137 6.94 -28.83 7.93
N ASP A 138 5.66 -29.24 8.00
CA ASP A 138 4.58 -28.58 7.26
C ASP A 138 4.21 -27.21 7.86
N PRO A 139 3.54 -26.33 7.07
CA PRO A 139 2.92 -25.11 7.56
C PRO A 139 1.99 -25.31 8.77
N PRO A 140 1.86 -24.29 9.64
CA PRO A 140 1.14 -24.40 10.92
C PRO A 140 -0.35 -24.69 10.77
N ASN A 141 -0.97 -24.29 9.65
CA ASN A 141 -2.37 -24.61 9.32
C ASN A 141 -2.56 -24.75 7.80
N ASN A 142 -3.80 -24.81 7.34
CA ASN A 142 -4.17 -25.02 5.93
C ASN A 142 -4.57 -23.72 5.20
N TRP A 143 -4.17 -22.55 5.69
CA TRP A 143 -4.47 -21.29 5.02
C TRP A 143 -3.72 -21.19 3.68
N ILE A 144 -4.41 -20.59 2.71
CA ILE A 144 -3.99 -20.47 1.31
C ILE A 144 -3.86 -18.98 1.01
N SER A 145 -2.81 -18.61 0.28
CA SER A 145 -2.66 -17.25 -0.23
C SER A 145 -3.69 -17.00 -1.33
N ASP A 146 -4.26 -15.80 -1.37
CA ASP A 146 -5.17 -15.37 -2.43
C ASP A 146 -4.48 -15.34 -3.81
N PHE A 147 -3.15 -15.29 -3.84
CA PHE A 147 -2.33 -15.35 -5.06
C PHE A 147 -1.73 -16.74 -5.33
N GLY A 148 -2.17 -17.75 -4.57
CA GLY A 148 -1.89 -19.16 -4.81
C GLY A 148 -0.77 -19.74 -3.95
N GLY A 149 -0.91 -21.03 -3.62
CA GLY A 149 0.01 -21.73 -2.71
C GLY A 149 -0.37 -21.55 -1.24
N SER A 150 0.51 -21.99 -0.34
CA SER A 150 0.29 -21.78 1.10
C SER A 150 0.36 -20.29 1.44
N ALA A 151 -0.39 -19.84 2.46
CA ALA A 151 -0.23 -18.51 3.04
C ALA A 151 1.00 -18.40 3.96
N TRP A 152 1.84 -19.44 4.03
CA TRP A 152 2.98 -19.50 4.94
C TRP A 152 4.25 -19.75 4.15
N GLU A 153 5.20 -18.82 4.25
CA GLU A 153 6.52 -18.92 3.62
C GLU A 153 7.58 -19.18 4.68
N TRP A 154 8.45 -20.16 4.42
CA TRP A 154 9.50 -20.56 5.37
C TRP A 154 10.69 -19.60 5.32
N ASP A 155 11.05 -19.01 6.46
CA ASP A 155 12.24 -18.19 6.61
C ASP A 155 13.41 -19.03 7.15
N MET A 156 14.41 -19.27 6.31
CA MET A 156 15.59 -20.07 6.65
C MET A 156 16.45 -19.43 7.75
N ILE A 157 16.41 -18.11 7.93
CA ILE A 157 17.23 -17.39 8.90
C ILE A 157 16.75 -17.70 10.33
N THR A 158 15.44 -17.61 10.54
CA THR A 158 14.84 -17.78 11.86
C THR A 158 14.20 -19.15 12.06
N GLY A 159 14.09 -19.98 11.01
CA GLY A 159 13.50 -21.31 11.07
C GLY A 159 12.03 -21.27 11.50
N GLN A 160 11.27 -20.29 11.01
CA GLN A 160 9.83 -20.16 11.21
C GLN A 160 9.15 -19.81 9.89
N TYR A 161 7.85 -20.11 9.82
CA TYR A 161 6.99 -19.55 8.79
C TYR A 161 6.57 -18.13 9.15
N TYR A 162 6.47 -17.25 8.17
CA TYR A 162 5.71 -16.00 8.28
C TYR A 162 4.43 -16.08 7.44
N LEU A 163 3.37 -15.42 7.90
CA LEU A 163 2.11 -15.32 7.18
C LEU A 163 2.23 -14.31 6.03
N HIS A 164 1.68 -14.66 4.88
CA HIS A 164 1.39 -13.75 3.78
C HIS A 164 0.03 -14.14 3.15
N ALA A 165 -0.97 -13.27 3.26
CA ALA A 165 -2.28 -13.49 2.66
C ALA A 165 -2.23 -13.35 1.13
N PHE A 166 -1.27 -12.58 0.61
CA PHE A 166 -1.08 -12.29 -0.81
C PHE A 166 0.28 -12.86 -1.29
N LEU A 167 1.10 -12.07 -1.98
CA LEU A 167 2.44 -12.50 -2.40
C LEU A 167 3.29 -12.82 -1.18
N LYS A 168 4.28 -13.72 -1.32
CA LYS A 168 5.28 -13.95 -0.27
C LYS A 168 6.07 -12.68 0.04
N GLU A 169 6.21 -11.77 -0.93
CA GLU A 169 6.80 -10.45 -0.75
C GLU A 169 5.90 -9.47 0.02
N GLN A 170 4.70 -9.90 0.47
CA GLN A 170 3.74 -9.12 1.26
C GLN A 170 3.47 -9.77 2.63
N PRO A 171 4.46 -9.84 3.54
CA PRO A 171 4.28 -10.38 4.88
C PRO A 171 3.23 -9.61 5.70
N ASP A 172 2.30 -10.34 6.31
CA ASP A 172 1.19 -9.79 7.08
C ASP A 172 1.63 -9.21 8.43
N LEU A 173 1.14 -8.01 8.71
CA LEU A 173 1.35 -7.28 9.95
C LEU A 173 0.50 -7.87 11.08
N ASN A 174 1.09 -7.99 12.27
CA ASN A 174 0.42 -8.52 13.45
C ASN A 174 -0.30 -7.40 14.21
N TRP A 175 -1.52 -7.07 13.79
CA TRP A 175 -2.39 -6.07 14.43
C TRP A 175 -2.74 -6.32 15.90
N ARG A 176 -2.31 -7.45 16.50
CA ARG A 176 -2.43 -7.72 17.93
C ARG A 176 -1.35 -7.00 18.75
N ASN A 177 -0.20 -6.69 18.14
CA ASN A 177 0.89 -5.97 18.78
C ASN A 177 0.55 -4.47 18.96
N SER A 178 0.76 -3.91 20.15
CA SER A 178 0.41 -2.51 20.44
C SER A 178 1.34 -1.50 19.80
N ASP A 179 2.62 -1.84 19.66
CA ASP A 179 3.64 -0.92 19.16
C ASP A 179 3.48 -0.76 17.64
N LEU A 180 3.19 -1.87 16.94
CA LEU A 180 2.79 -1.83 15.54
C LEU A 180 1.53 -1.00 15.32
N ARG A 181 0.51 -1.12 16.19
CA ARG A 181 -0.72 -0.31 16.08
C ARG A 181 -0.48 1.19 16.26
N ALA A 182 0.58 1.55 16.98
CA ALA A 182 0.90 2.95 17.28
C ALA A 182 1.87 3.58 16.25
N ALA A 183 2.59 2.75 15.50
CA ALA A 183 3.53 3.17 14.45
C ALA A 183 2.79 3.68 13.20
#